data_AF-A0A4Y2X792-F1
#
_entry.id   AF-A0A4Y2X792-F1
#
_cell.length_a   1.000
_cell.length_b   1.000
_cell.length_c   1.000
_cell.angle_alpha   90.00
_cell.angle_beta   90.00
_cell.angle_gamma   90.00
#
_symmetry.space_group_name_H-M   'P 1'
#
loop_
_entity.id
_entity.type
_entity.pdbx_description
1 polymer ?
#
loop_
_entity_poly.entity_id
_entity_poly.type
_entity_poly.pdbx_seq_one_letter_code
_entity_poly.pdbx_strand_id
1 'polypeptide(L)'
;MEDEIESLNKHEIWELVDKPDNTKIVKSKWVYTIKKDSTPKFKARLVATGFNQVKNVDYLESYSPVVNIDTFRLLIALAAKLNLAVNFFDVKTAYLHSDLEEEVYMTTPPGFEMETEGKVHRLKKNIYGLPQSGRNWYFKLKSELERIGLKEIASDNCVFVMINKNEFLVLCIYVDDIALFSNDIVL
;
A
#
# COMPACT_ATOMS: atom_id res chain seq x y z
N MET A 1 6.60 18.73 -2.19
CA MET A 1 7.65 17.76 -2.55
C MET A 1 8.44 17.43 -1.29
N GLU A 2 8.88 18.44 -0.55
CA GLU A 2 9.50 18.28 0.78
C GLU A 2 8.68 17.40 1.73
N ASP A 3 7.38 17.66 1.92
CA ASP A 3 6.51 16.81 2.77
C ASP A 3 6.53 15.32 2.38
N GLU A 4 6.63 15.01 1.08
CA GLU A 4 6.70 13.63 0.60
C GLU A 4 8.08 13.04 0.91
N ILE A 5 9.16 13.78 0.66
CA ILE A 5 10.53 13.34 1.01
C ILE A 5 10.66 13.10 2.51
N GLU A 6 10.11 13.99 3.35
CA GLU A 6 10.09 13.82 4.80
C GLU A 6 9.32 12.56 5.20
N SER A 7 8.18 12.29 4.56
CA SER A 7 7.41 11.06 4.77
C SER A 7 8.22 9.81 4.40
N LEU A 8 8.92 9.81 3.26
CA LEU A 8 9.74 8.69 2.80
C LEU A 8 10.95 8.47 3.73
N ASN A 9 11.59 9.53 4.19
CA ASN A 9 12.69 9.44 5.15
C ASN A 9 12.21 8.93 6.51
N LYS A 10 11.05 9.40 6.99
CA LYS A 10 10.44 8.94 8.25
C LYS A 10 10.11 7.45 8.24
N HIS A 11 9.70 6.91 7.10
CA HIS A 11 9.44 5.47 6.94
C HIS A 11 10.71 4.66 6.64
N GLU A 12 11.87 5.32 6.55
CA GLU A 12 13.17 4.74 6.21
C GLU A 12 13.11 3.96 4.90
N ILE A 13 12.47 4.54 3.87
CA ILE A 13 12.19 3.84 2.61
C ILE A 13 13.45 3.39 1.88
N TRP A 14 14.54 4.14 2.01
CA TRP A 14 15.77 3.89 1.29
C TRP A 14 17.00 4.16 2.13
N GLU A 15 18.14 3.77 1.60
CA GLU A 15 19.46 4.23 2.01
C GLU A 15 20.24 4.71 0.79
N LEU A 16 21.11 5.69 0.98
CA LEU A 16 21.96 6.21 -0.09
C LEU A 16 23.24 5.38 -0.15
N VAL A 17 23.53 4.81 -1.31
CA VAL A 17 24.69 3.94 -1.55
C VAL A 17 25.43 4.36 -2.81
N ASP A 18 26.70 3.96 -2.93
CA ASP A 18 27.43 4.12 -4.17
C ASP A 18 26.76 3.31 -5.28
N LYS A 19 26.72 3.87 -6.49
CA LYS A 19 26.07 3.21 -7.62
C LYS A 19 26.76 1.87 -7.91
N PRO A 20 26.03 0.75 -7.80
CA PRO A 20 26.61 -0.56 -8.10
C PRO A 20 26.85 -0.75 -9.60
N ASP A 21 27.91 -1.50 -9.92
CA ASP A 21 28.26 -1.83 -11.30
C ASP A 21 27.26 -2.83 -11.90
N ASN A 22 26.93 -2.64 -13.18
CA ASN A 22 26.04 -3.51 -13.96
C ASN A 22 24.63 -3.72 -13.39
N THR A 23 24.18 -2.89 -12.45
CA THR A 23 22.82 -2.99 -11.89
C THR A 23 21.85 -2.06 -12.58
N LYS A 24 20.63 -2.56 -12.78
CA LYS A 24 19.53 -1.78 -13.32
C LYS A 24 19.01 -0.80 -12.28
N ILE A 25 18.99 0.48 -12.65
CA ILE A 25 18.48 1.54 -11.78
C ILE A 25 17.08 1.97 -12.27
N VAL A 26 16.09 1.88 -11.40
CA VAL A 26 14.73 2.38 -11.64
C VAL A 26 14.74 3.90 -11.55
N LYS A 27 14.16 4.60 -12.52
CA LYS A 27 14.05 6.07 -12.41
C LYS A 27 12.96 6.45 -11.43
N SER A 28 13.09 7.57 -10.74
CA SER A 28 12.03 8.19 -9.95
C SER A 28 11.39 9.34 -10.73
N LYS A 29 10.11 9.62 -10.46
CA LYS A 29 9.38 10.76 -11.01
C LYS A 29 8.38 11.32 -10.02
N TRP A 30 8.06 12.60 -10.16
CA TRP A 30 6.99 13.24 -9.41
C TRP A 30 5.65 13.08 -10.13
N VAL A 31 4.63 12.66 -9.39
CA VAL A 31 3.23 12.69 -9.82
C VAL A 31 2.50 13.74 -9.01
N TYR A 32 1.96 14.75 -9.70
CA TYR A 32 1.21 15.84 -9.09
C TYR A 32 -0.29 15.61 -9.24
N THR A 33 -1.04 15.87 -8.17
CA THR A 33 -2.49 15.73 -8.14
C THR A 33 -3.09 16.94 -7.44
N ILE A 34 -4.15 17.49 -8.01
CA ILE A 34 -4.95 18.54 -7.38
C ILE A 34 -6.23 17.89 -6.88
N LYS A 35 -6.42 17.84 -5.57
CA LYS A 35 -7.71 17.45 -4.97
C LYS A 35 -8.62 18.68 -4.92
N LYS A 36 -9.75 18.60 -5.61
CA LYS A 36 -10.78 19.65 -5.64
C LYS A 36 -11.75 19.43 -4.48
N ASP A 37 -11.36 19.89 -3.31
CA ASP A 37 -12.26 20.06 -2.16
C ASP A 37 -12.76 21.53 -2.12
N SER A 38 -13.30 21.99 -0.99
CA SER A 38 -13.64 23.40 -0.77
C SER A 38 -12.44 24.34 -0.89
N THR A 39 -11.24 23.87 -0.51
CA THR A 39 -9.96 24.51 -0.77
C THR A 39 -9.08 23.55 -1.57
N PRO A 40 -8.55 23.95 -2.74
CA PRO A 40 -7.68 23.10 -3.54
C PRO A 40 -6.45 22.65 -2.74
N LYS A 41 -6.23 21.33 -2.68
CA LYS A 41 -5.02 20.75 -2.08
C LYS A 41 -4.12 20.20 -3.17
N PHE A 42 -2.87 20.68 -3.19
CA PHE A 42 -1.84 20.19 -4.10
C PHE A 42 -1.07 19.07 -3.43
N LYS A 43 -1.01 17.91 -4.08
CA LYS A 43 -0.26 16.74 -3.60
C LYS A 43 0.80 16.38 -4.63
N ALA A 44 2.03 16.19 -4.17
CA ALA A 44 3.11 15.60 -4.94
C ALA A 44 3.42 14.23 -4.34
N ARG A 45 3.56 13.22 -5.19
CA ARG A 45 4.03 11.89 -4.79
C ARG A 45 5.26 11.50 -5.57
N LEU A 46 6.22 10.90 -4.89
CA LEU A 46 7.37 10.30 -5.57
C LEU A 46 7.01 8.88 -5.98
N VAL A 47 7.26 8.55 -7.25
CA VAL A 47 6.87 7.29 -7.84
C VAL A 47 8.08 6.69 -8.55
N ALA A 48 8.36 5.41 -8.30
CA ALA A 48 9.29 4.63 -9.11
C ALA A 48 8.70 4.37 -10.50
N THR A 49 9.55 4.41 -11.52
CA THR A 49 9.20 4.00 -12.88
C THR A 49 9.41 2.50 -13.08
N GLY A 50 8.82 1.70 -12.18
CA GLY A 50 8.97 0.25 -12.14
C GLY A 50 8.36 -0.48 -13.34
N PHE A 51 7.65 0.21 -14.26
CA PHE A 51 7.10 -0.40 -15.48
C PHE A 51 8.17 -1.01 -16.41
N ASN A 52 9.44 -0.60 -16.27
CA ASN A 52 10.55 -1.21 -17.00
C ASN A 52 11.07 -2.49 -16.33
N GLN A 53 10.59 -2.87 -15.14
CA GLN A 53 10.98 -4.11 -14.47
C GLN A 53 10.35 -5.33 -15.15
N VAL A 54 11.09 -6.44 -15.15
CA VAL A 54 10.75 -7.67 -15.86
C VAL A 54 10.40 -8.77 -14.86
N LYS A 55 9.22 -9.38 -15.00
CA LYS A 55 8.80 -10.53 -14.18
C LYS A 55 9.79 -11.69 -14.34
N ASN A 56 10.09 -12.39 -13.25
CA ASN A 56 11.09 -13.45 -13.13
C ASN A 56 12.56 -12.99 -13.28
N VAL A 57 12.81 -11.68 -13.35
CA VAL A 57 14.17 -11.10 -13.35
C VAL A 57 14.29 -10.09 -12.22
N ASP A 58 13.43 -9.08 -12.22
CA ASP A 58 13.44 -7.98 -11.25
C ASP A 58 12.43 -8.20 -10.09
N TYR A 59 11.40 -9.02 -10.30
CA TYR A 59 10.41 -9.41 -9.29
C TYR A 59 9.75 -10.74 -9.65
N LEU A 60 9.23 -11.46 -8.66
CA LEU A 60 8.59 -12.77 -8.88
C LEU A 60 7.09 -12.67 -9.12
N GLU A 61 6.35 -11.93 -8.29
CA GLU A 61 4.91 -11.78 -8.39
C GLU A 61 4.46 -10.35 -8.11
N SER A 62 3.49 -9.86 -8.89
CA SER A 62 2.94 -8.51 -8.78
C SER A 62 1.45 -8.46 -8.46
N TYR A 63 0.76 -9.61 -8.52
CA TYR A 63 -0.67 -9.66 -8.28
C TYR A 63 -0.99 -9.34 -6.81
N SER A 64 -1.77 -8.28 -6.60
CA SER A 64 -2.37 -7.89 -5.33
C SER A 64 -3.84 -8.30 -5.31
N PRO A 65 -4.26 -9.13 -4.34
CA PRO A 65 -5.68 -9.46 -4.14
C PRO A 65 -6.52 -8.22 -3.81
N VAL A 66 -7.77 -8.23 -4.28
CA VAL A 66 -8.81 -7.27 -3.90
C VAL A 66 -10.11 -8.01 -3.60
N VAL A 67 -10.94 -7.47 -2.71
CA VAL A 67 -12.24 -8.06 -2.38
C VAL A 67 -13.08 -8.26 -3.64
N ASN A 68 -13.72 -9.43 -3.74
CA ASN A 68 -14.63 -9.70 -4.83
C ASN A 68 -15.85 -8.76 -4.71
N ILE A 69 -16.23 -8.14 -5.82
CA ILE A 69 -17.35 -7.20 -5.87
C ILE A 69 -18.67 -7.84 -5.41
N ASP A 70 -18.88 -9.13 -5.67
CA ASP A 70 -20.09 -9.84 -5.25
C ASP A 70 -20.10 -10.10 -3.75
N THR A 71 -18.93 -10.41 -3.15
CA THR A 71 -18.75 -10.49 -1.69
C THR A 71 -19.04 -9.14 -1.05
N PHE A 72 -18.48 -8.06 -1.59
CA PHE A 72 -18.70 -6.72 -1.07
C PHE A 72 -20.17 -6.30 -1.13
N ARG A 73 -20.85 -6.56 -2.25
CA ARG A 73 -22.30 -6.31 -2.40
C ARG A 73 -23.14 -7.11 -1.41
N LEU A 74 -22.80 -8.38 -1.20
CA LEU A 74 -23.47 -9.22 -0.21
C LEU A 74 -23.32 -8.64 1.20
N LEU A 75 -22.11 -8.22 1.59
CA LEU A 75 -21.88 -7.61 2.89
C LEU A 75 -22.64 -6.30 3.09
N ILE A 76 -22.73 -5.46 2.06
CA ILE A 76 -23.56 -4.25 2.09
C ILE A 76 -25.05 -4.60 2.24
N ALA A 77 -25.54 -5.59 1.51
CA ALA A 77 -26.92 -6.04 1.63
C ALA A 77 -27.24 -6.60 3.03
N LEU A 78 -26.31 -7.36 3.62
CA LEU A 78 -26.40 -7.85 4.99
C LEU A 78 -26.35 -6.71 6.00
N ALA A 79 -25.49 -5.72 5.79
CA ALA A 79 -25.40 -4.54 6.64
C ALA A 79 -26.73 -3.79 6.70
N ALA A 80 -27.37 -3.56 5.54
CA ALA A 80 -28.68 -2.95 5.45
C ALA A 80 -29.77 -3.82 6.11
N LYS A 81 -29.72 -5.14 5.93
CA LYS A 81 -30.72 -6.07 6.46
C LYS A 81 -30.64 -6.25 7.98
N LEU A 82 -29.43 -6.26 8.53
CA LEU A 82 -29.13 -6.54 9.93
C LEU A 82 -28.82 -5.27 10.75
N ASN A 83 -28.91 -4.10 10.12
CA ASN A 83 -28.61 -2.80 10.72
C ASN A 83 -27.19 -2.73 11.32
N LEU A 84 -26.20 -3.16 10.53
CA LEU A 84 -24.78 -3.14 10.93
C LEU A 84 -24.18 -1.74 10.74
N ALA A 85 -23.23 -1.38 11.62
CA ALA A 85 -22.37 -0.23 11.40
C ALA A 85 -21.40 -0.52 10.25
N VAL A 86 -21.22 0.46 9.35
CA VAL A 86 -20.29 0.37 8.22
C VAL A 86 -19.36 1.57 8.24
N ASN A 87 -18.06 1.32 8.35
CA ASN A 87 -17.03 2.36 8.36
C ASN A 87 -16.00 2.11 7.25
N PHE A 88 -15.58 3.19 6.59
CA PHE A 88 -14.56 3.14 5.54
C PHE A 88 -13.29 3.85 5.99
N PHE A 89 -12.15 3.24 5.71
CA PHE A 89 -10.83 3.76 6.05
C PHE A 89 -9.94 3.78 4.79
N ASP A 90 -9.21 4.87 4.60
CA ASP A 90 -8.15 5.01 3.59
C ASP A 90 -6.81 4.95 4.33
N VAL A 91 -6.00 3.92 4.05
CA VAL A 91 -4.68 3.80 4.68
C VAL A 91 -3.71 4.76 4.00
N LYS A 92 -3.36 5.82 4.73
CA LYS A 92 -2.34 6.76 4.27
C LYS A 92 -1.02 6.02 4.09
N THR A 93 -0.36 6.29 2.96
CA THR A 93 0.98 5.77 2.65
C THR A 93 1.09 4.24 2.75
N ALA A 94 0.02 3.52 2.42
CA ALA A 94 -0.09 2.06 2.51
C ALA A 94 1.19 1.30 2.10
N TYR A 95 1.70 1.55 0.89
CA TYR A 95 2.86 0.82 0.37
C TYR A 95 4.15 1.04 1.17
N LEU A 96 4.29 2.20 1.80
CA LEU A 96 5.47 2.57 2.60
C LEU A 96 5.61 1.73 3.88
N HIS A 97 4.56 1.02 4.28
CA HIS A 97 4.56 0.13 5.43
C HIS A 97 5.01 -1.30 5.12
N SER A 98 5.16 -1.66 3.84
CA SER A 98 5.53 -3.01 3.42
C SER A 98 6.99 -3.10 3.02
N ASP A 99 7.67 -4.12 3.54
CA ASP A 99 9.07 -4.40 3.23
C ASP A 99 9.22 -4.87 1.78
N LEU A 100 10.36 -4.52 1.18
CA LEU A 100 10.70 -4.91 -0.19
C LEU A 100 11.74 -6.02 -0.12
N GLU A 101 11.38 -7.21 -0.59
CA GLU A 101 12.30 -8.36 -0.62
C GLU A 101 13.31 -8.25 -1.76
N GLU A 102 12.90 -7.70 -2.91
CA GLU A 102 13.80 -7.55 -4.04
C GLU A 102 14.78 -6.39 -3.88
N GLU A 103 16.00 -6.60 -4.37
CA GLU A 103 17.00 -5.55 -4.39
C GLU A 103 16.72 -4.56 -5.53
N VAL A 104 16.14 -3.41 -5.17
CA VAL A 104 15.80 -2.35 -6.14
C VAL A 104 16.59 -1.08 -5.84
N TYR A 105 17.31 -0.59 -6.85
CA TYR A 105 17.98 0.70 -6.81
C TYR A 105 17.21 1.73 -7.61
N MET A 106 17.09 2.93 -7.08
CA MET A 106 16.34 4.03 -7.65
C MET A 106 17.21 5.28 -7.81
N THR A 107 16.98 6.04 -8.89
CA THR A 107 17.60 7.36 -9.05
C THR A 107 17.12 8.33 -7.99
N THR A 108 17.97 9.28 -7.64
CA THR A 108 17.61 10.42 -6.77
C THR A 108 16.33 11.11 -7.26
N PRO A 109 15.43 11.51 -6.33
CA PRO A 109 14.23 12.26 -6.69
C PRO A 109 14.58 13.52 -7.51
N PRO A 110 13.86 13.80 -8.61
CA PRO A 110 14.13 14.99 -9.41
C PRO A 110 14.03 16.28 -8.56
N GLY A 111 15.04 17.15 -8.63
CA GLY A 111 15.14 18.38 -7.83
C GLY A 111 15.85 18.22 -6.48
N PHE A 112 16.39 17.04 -6.17
CA PHE A 112 17.14 16.74 -4.94
C PHE A 112 18.55 16.17 -5.22
N GLU A 113 19.11 16.43 -6.40
CA GLU A 113 20.33 15.77 -6.90
C GLU A 113 21.64 16.26 -6.26
N MET A 114 21.65 17.45 -5.65
CA MET A 114 22.86 18.15 -5.21
C MET A 114 23.74 17.38 -4.20
N GLU A 115 23.18 16.36 -3.51
CA GLU A 115 23.89 15.57 -2.50
C GLU A 115 24.20 14.12 -2.94
N THR A 116 23.99 13.78 -4.22
CA THR A 116 23.95 12.36 -4.66
C THR A 116 24.84 12.03 -5.86
N GLU A 117 25.84 12.85 -6.17
CA GLU A 117 26.72 12.57 -7.32
C GLU A 117 27.41 11.20 -7.20
N GLY A 118 27.20 10.32 -8.19
CA GLY A 118 27.70 8.94 -8.17
C GLY A 118 26.92 7.96 -7.27
N LYS A 119 25.86 8.39 -6.60
CA LYS A 119 25.07 7.59 -5.65
C LYS A 119 23.66 7.29 -6.14
N VAL A 120 23.05 6.27 -5.56
CA VAL A 120 21.66 5.84 -5.83
C VAL A 120 20.96 5.48 -4.52
N HIS A 121 19.63 5.49 -4.54
CA HIS A 121 18.82 5.04 -3.41
C HIS A 121 18.55 3.55 -3.52
N ARG A 122 19.07 2.74 -2.60
CA ARG A 122 18.64 1.35 -2.44
C ARG A 122 17.34 1.34 -1.65
N LEU A 123 16.27 0.82 -2.24
CA LEU A 123 14.97 0.73 -1.59
C LEU A 123 14.96 -0.42 -0.59
N LYS A 124 14.51 -0.13 0.63
CA LYS A 124 14.28 -1.11 1.72
C LYS A 124 12.80 -1.48 1.84
N LYS A 125 11.91 -0.59 1.39
CA LYS A 125 10.46 -0.74 1.44
C LYS A 125 9.83 -0.35 0.12
N ASN A 126 8.59 -0.80 -0.07
CA ASN A 126 7.86 -0.52 -1.29
C ASN A 126 7.49 0.96 -1.40
N ILE A 127 7.45 1.45 -2.64
CA ILE A 127 6.94 2.78 -2.99
C ILE A 127 5.96 2.66 -4.15
N TYR A 128 5.22 3.73 -4.43
CA TYR A 128 4.35 3.76 -5.59
C TYR A 128 5.14 3.52 -6.88
N GLY A 129 4.54 2.74 -7.79
CA GLY A 129 5.05 2.53 -9.15
C GLY A 129 5.99 1.34 -9.33
N LEU A 130 6.33 0.59 -8.27
CA LEU A 130 6.87 -0.76 -8.42
C LEU A 130 5.72 -1.76 -8.67
N PRO A 131 5.90 -2.77 -9.54
CA PRO A 131 4.89 -3.78 -9.84
C PRO A 131 4.41 -4.57 -8.60
N GLN A 132 5.29 -4.86 -7.65
CA GLN A 132 5.01 -5.69 -6.48
C GLN A 132 4.45 -4.93 -5.28
N SER A 133 4.41 -3.59 -5.30
CA SER A 133 4.04 -2.78 -4.13
C SER A 133 2.67 -3.11 -3.56
N GLY A 134 1.67 -3.27 -4.43
CA GLY A 134 0.31 -3.60 -3.99
C GLY A 134 0.24 -5.00 -3.36
N ARG A 135 1.02 -5.96 -3.87
CA ARG A 135 1.07 -7.32 -3.34
C ARG A 135 1.72 -7.35 -1.97
N ASN A 136 2.89 -6.72 -1.85
CA ASN A 136 3.65 -6.68 -0.61
C ASN A 136 2.87 -5.97 0.50
N TRP A 137 2.14 -4.90 0.14
CA TRP A 137 1.19 -4.26 1.04
C TRP A 137 0.09 -5.20 1.52
N TYR A 138 -0.59 -5.90 0.61
CA TYR A 138 -1.63 -6.85 0.99
C TYR A 138 -1.13 -7.90 1.99
N PHE A 139 0.03 -8.52 1.74
CA PHE A 139 0.57 -9.54 2.66
C PHE A 139 1.02 -8.95 4.00
N LYS A 140 1.57 -7.73 3.99
CA LYS A 140 1.90 -7.03 5.23
C LYS A 140 0.63 -6.77 6.05
N LEU A 141 -0.42 -6.22 5.44
CA LEU A 141 -1.70 -5.97 6.11
C LEU A 141 -2.33 -7.28 6.61
N LYS A 142 -2.39 -8.32 5.76
CA LYS A 142 -2.89 -9.64 6.13
C LYS A 142 -2.20 -10.19 7.38
N SER A 143 -0.87 -10.17 7.41
CA SER A 143 -0.09 -10.64 8.57
C SER A 143 -0.42 -9.86 9.84
N GLU A 144 -0.58 -8.54 9.75
CA GLU A 144 -0.98 -7.72 10.91
C GLU A 144 -2.42 -8.02 11.36
N LEU A 145 -3.36 -8.22 10.44
CA LEU A 145 -4.75 -8.59 10.74
C LEU A 145 -4.84 -9.96 11.42
N GLU A 146 -4.12 -10.95 10.92
CA GLU A 146 -4.03 -12.29 11.52
C GLU A 146 -3.41 -12.22 12.93
N ARG A 147 -2.38 -11.38 13.11
CA ARG A 147 -1.72 -11.17 14.40
C ARG A 147 -2.66 -10.59 15.47
N ILE A 148 -3.61 -9.74 15.08
CA ILE A 148 -4.63 -9.18 16.00
C ILE A 148 -5.87 -10.07 16.16
N GLY A 149 -5.89 -11.25 15.53
CA GLY A 149 -6.91 -12.28 15.74
C GLY A 149 -8.03 -12.33 14.71
N LEU A 150 -7.98 -11.52 13.65
CA LEU A 150 -8.89 -11.68 12.53
C LEU A 150 -8.51 -12.91 11.71
N LYS A 151 -9.51 -13.59 11.14
CA LYS A 151 -9.32 -14.78 10.31
C LYS A 151 -9.83 -14.53 8.90
N GLU A 152 -8.99 -14.82 7.91
CA GLU A 152 -9.38 -14.83 6.50
C GLU A 152 -10.50 -15.87 6.27
N ILE A 153 -11.51 -15.52 5.47
CA ILE A 153 -12.55 -16.48 5.08
C ILE A 153 -12.16 -17.23 3.81
N ALA A 154 -12.54 -18.51 3.73
CA ALA A 154 -12.17 -19.36 2.59
C ALA A 154 -12.78 -18.92 1.24
N SER A 155 -13.89 -18.17 1.27
CA SER A 155 -14.59 -17.72 0.05
C SER A 155 -14.00 -16.47 -0.57
N ASP A 156 -13.22 -15.68 0.18
CA ASP A 156 -12.64 -14.42 -0.30
C ASP A 156 -11.42 -14.04 0.56
N ASN A 157 -10.24 -14.03 -0.07
CA ASN A 157 -8.97 -13.80 0.62
C ASN A 157 -8.75 -12.34 1.04
N CYS A 158 -9.65 -11.43 0.66
CA CYS A 158 -9.63 -10.04 1.10
C CYS A 158 -10.68 -9.76 2.18
N VAL A 159 -11.36 -10.80 2.69
CA VAL A 159 -12.33 -10.67 3.76
C VAL A 159 -11.86 -11.40 5.02
N PHE A 160 -11.87 -10.66 6.11
CA PHE A 160 -11.38 -11.10 7.41
C PHE A 160 -12.50 -10.95 8.45
N VAL A 161 -12.62 -11.92 9.36
CA VAL A 161 -13.66 -11.93 10.40
C VAL A 161 -13.06 -12.12 11.78
N MET A 162 -13.64 -11.44 12.77
CA MET A 162 -13.40 -11.70 14.19
C MET A 162 -14.76 -11.81 14.87
N ILE A 163 -14.96 -12.85 15.68
CA ILE A 163 -16.22 -13.11 16.37
C ILE A 163 -15.91 -13.32 17.85
N ASN A 164 -16.51 -12.50 18.69
CA ASN A 164 -16.37 -12.53 20.14
C ASN A 164 -17.77 -12.61 20.79
N LYS A 165 -18.19 -13.83 21.17
CA LYS A 165 -19.55 -14.09 21.71
C LYS A 165 -20.64 -13.59 20.76
N ASN A 166 -21.26 -12.46 21.10
CA ASN A 166 -22.35 -11.85 20.34
C ASN A 166 -21.88 -10.69 19.47
N GLU A 167 -20.60 -10.32 19.51
CA GLU A 167 -20.01 -9.25 18.70
C GLU A 167 -19.25 -9.86 17.53
N PHE A 168 -19.31 -9.20 16.39
CA PHE A 168 -18.48 -9.55 15.24
C PHE A 168 -17.98 -8.33 14.49
N LEU A 169 -16.83 -8.51 13.86
CA LEU A 169 -16.22 -7.58 12.92
C LEU A 169 -15.98 -8.33 11.61
N VAL A 170 -16.41 -7.76 10.49
CA VAL A 170 -16.01 -8.18 9.14
C VAL A 170 -15.24 -7.03 8.50
N LEU A 171 -14.06 -7.32 7.98
CA LEU A 171 -13.17 -6.38 7.32
C LEU A 171 -13.00 -6.81 5.86
N CYS A 172 -13.17 -5.87 4.93
CA CYS A 172 -12.87 -6.05 3.50
C CYS A 172 -11.70 -5.17 3.07
N ILE A 173 -10.81 -5.69 2.24
CA ILE A 173 -9.65 -4.98 1.71
C ILE A 173 -9.83 -4.74 0.20
N TYR A 174 -9.71 -3.49 -0.23
CA TYR A 174 -9.57 -3.12 -1.63
C TYR A 174 -8.35 -2.21 -1.78
N VAL A 175 -7.18 -2.80 -2.07
CA VAL A 175 -5.91 -2.06 -2.19
C VAL A 175 -5.61 -1.26 -0.89
N ASP A 176 -5.79 0.07 -0.92
CA ASP A 176 -5.51 0.97 0.20
C ASP A 176 -6.78 1.28 1.02
N ASP A 177 -7.96 0.92 0.50
CA ASP A 177 -9.27 1.12 1.12
C ASP A 177 -9.68 -0.11 1.96
N ILE A 178 -10.23 0.15 3.14
CA ILE A 178 -10.74 -0.86 4.07
C ILE A 178 -12.18 -0.54 4.42
N ALA A 179 -13.07 -1.53 4.33
CA ALA A 179 -14.44 -1.42 4.84
C ALA A 179 -14.62 -2.34 6.05
N LEU A 180 -15.13 -1.78 7.15
CA LEU A 180 -15.50 -2.51 8.36
C LEU A 180 -17.01 -2.62 8.49
N PHE A 181 -17.49 -3.80 8.85
CA PHE A 181 -18.87 -4.10 9.16
C PHE A 181 -18.95 -4.70 10.55
N SER A 182 -19.79 -4.15 11.41
CA SER A 182 -19.90 -4.61 12.81
C SER A 182 -21.33 -4.52 13.29
N ASN A 183 -21.71 -5.42 14.19
CA ASN A 183 -22.97 -5.31 14.93
C ASN A 183 -22.85 -4.51 16.24
N ASP A 184 -21.65 -4.05 16.57
CA ASP A 184 -21.43 -2.98 17.53
C ASP A 184 -21.33 -1.63 16.80
N ILE A 185 -22.08 -0.65 17.30
CA ILE A 185 -22.22 0.70 16.75
C ILE A 185 -21.04 1.60 17.18
N VAL A 186 -20.21 1.12 18.13
CA VAL A 186 -19.06 1.87 18.67
C VAL A 186 -17.74 1.30 18.14
N LEU A 187 -17.42 1.60 16.87
CA LEU A 187 -16.05 1.47 16.32
C LEU A 187 -15.42 2.84 16.16
#